data_AF-A0A8T2KQH5-F1
#
_entry.id   AF-A0A8T2KQH5-F1
#
_cell.length_a   1.000
_cell.length_b   1.000
_cell.length_c   1.000
_cell.angle_alpha   90.00
_cell.angle_beta   90.00
_cell.angle_gamma   90.00
#
_symmetry.space_group_name_H-M   'P 1'
#
loop_
_entity.id
_entity.type
_entity.pdbx_description
1 polymer ?
#
loop_
_entity_poly.entity_id
_entity_poly.type
_entity_poly.pdbx_seq_one_letter_code
_entity_poly.pdbx_strand_id
1 'polypeptide(L)'
;MQTCRSALLILILLIITTLMTDAPTVTAPLHGSVVLSCSERCSGVVRWTVFSKRSDPLAECDQTSCRSVKEGYQMIYNQYLQGNLSLIITEADYSKRDWYTCECDGRDVCDVRLQIKPLRTPVQIKPGDSLLMELEVSDPVQVIYNSSTGSADGSSVQICTVDGESLQCKPEYKHRTSLLSVLELRGVNESDSGVYTVIDTINKEVIHIYTVIVTDVQQSWIWKDGYERGYRAGYRTGLATGGAGFGISFLVLGFIFGWCAWSRRIHFSRN
;
A
#
# COMPACT_ATOMS: atom_id res chain seq x y z
N MET A 1 12.33 19.42 55.71
CA MET A 1 13.15 19.69 54.51
C MET A 1 13.35 18.48 53.58
N GLN A 2 12.82 17.29 53.90
CA GLN A 2 12.93 16.08 53.04
C GLN A 2 11.92 16.07 51.87
N THR A 3 10.72 16.61 52.09
CA THR A 3 9.57 16.53 51.17
C THR A 3 9.73 17.40 49.92
N CYS A 4 10.34 18.59 50.03
CA CYS A 4 10.62 19.45 48.85
C CYS A 4 11.66 18.85 47.89
N ARG A 5 12.65 18.10 48.39
CA ARG A 5 13.67 17.46 47.54
C ARG A 5 13.08 16.36 46.65
N SER A 6 12.11 15.62 47.17
CA SER A 6 11.45 14.52 46.44
C SER A 6 10.52 15.04 45.35
N ALA A 7 9.76 16.10 45.64
CA ALA A 7 8.90 16.76 44.64
C ALA A 7 9.71 17.41 43.51
N LEU A 8 10.87 18.01 43.83
CA LEU A 8 11.77 18.59 42.84
C LEU A 8 12.37 17.51 41.91
N LEU A 9 12.77 16.35 42.46
CA LEU A 9 13.28 15.22 41.68
C LEU A 9 12.22 14.63 40.75
N ILE A 10 10.98 14.47 41.22
CA ILE A 10 9.86 13.99 40.41
C ILE A 10 9.54 14.99 39.30
N LEU A 11 9.57 16.29 39.58
CA LEU A 11 9.38 17.34 38.59
C LEU A 11 10.50 17.34 37.55
N ILE A 12 11.77 17.20 37.96
CA ILE A 12 12.93 17.09 37.06
C ILE A 12 12.80 15.83 36.18
N LEU A 13 12.39 14.69 36.74
CA LEU A 13 12.13 13.46 35.97
C LEU A 13 10.97 13.61 34.97
N LEU A 14 9.89 14.32 35.33
CA LEU A 14 8.78 14.65 34.44
C LEU A 14 9.17 15.64 33.32
N ILE A 15 10.12 16.54 33.59
CA ILE A 15 10.66 17.47 32.59
C ILE A 15 11.63 16.72 31.65
N ILE A 16 12.42 15.76 32.15
CA ILE A 16 13.32 14.95 31.32
C ILE A 16 12.54 14.01 30.40
N THR A 17 11.41 13.45 30.83
CA THR A 17 10.57 12.60 29.96
C THR A 17 9.77 13.36 28.91
N THR A 18 9.59 14.68 29.07
CA THR A 18 8.79 15.52 28.14
C THR A 18 9.60 16.23 27.06
N LEU A 19 10.93 16.01 27.00
CA LEU A 19 11.85 16.64 26.04
C LEU A 19 12.34 15.71 24.92
N MET A 20 11.69 14.57 24.71
CA MET A 20 11.82 13.82 23.44
C MET A 20 10.75 14.38 22.50
N THR A 21 11.07 15.48 21.80
CA THR A 21 10.25 15.93 20.67
C THR A 21 10.24 14.81 19.64
N ASP A 22 9.09 14.15 19.47
CA ASP A 22 8.91 13.15 18.41
C ASP A 22 9.08 13.86 17.06
N ALA A 23 10.10 13.47 16.31
CA ALA A 23 10.42 14.09 15.04
C ALA A 23 9.26 13.87 14.04
N PRO A 24 8.87 14.88 13.24
CA PRO A 24 7.86 14.71 12.21
C PRO A 24 8.22 13.53 11.31
N THR A 25 7.25 12.64 11.09
CA THR A 25 7.40 11.49 10.22
C THR A 25 6.89 11.81 8.82
N VAL A 26 7.71 11.52 7.81
CA VAL A 26 7.39 11.66 6.38
C VAL A 26 7.43 10.29 5.74
N THR A 27 6.44 9.97 4.90
CA THR A 27 6.36 8.66 4.22
C THR A 27 6.59 8.81 2.71
N ALA A 28 7.57 8.10 2.18
CA ALA A 28 7.89 8.07 0.75
C ALA A 28 7.37 6.80 0.06
N PRO A 29 6.95 6.86 -1.21
CA PRO A 29 6.80 5.66 -2.04
C PRO A 29 8.14 4.93 -2.21
N LEU A 30 8.11 3.60 -2.29
CA LEU A 30 9.30 2.80 -2.63
C LEU A 30 9.83 3.19 -4.03
N HIS A 31 11.15 3.36 -4.14
CA HIS A 31 11.87 3.92 -5.29
C HIS A 31 11.40 5.32 -5.72
N GLY A 32 10.63 6.00 -4.88
CA GLY A 32 10.19 7.37 -5.11
C GLY A 32 11.22 8.42 -4.72
N SER A 33 10.87 9.69 -4.90
CA SER A 33 11.60 10.80 -4.31
C SER A 33 10.77 11.45 -3.19
N VAL A 34 11.46 11.97 -2.18
CA VAL A 34 10.86 12.62 -1.02
C VAL A 34 11.68 13.84 -0.63
N VAL A 35 10.99 14.86 -0.12
CA VAL A 35 11.62 16.07 0.42
C VAL A 35 11.43 16.08 1.93
N LEU A 36 12.53 16.10 2.67
CA LEU A 36 12.53 16.33 4.11
C LEU A 36 12.58 17.84 4.35
N SER A 37 11.42 18.40 4.66
CA SER A 37 11.25 19.85 4.81
C SER A 37 12.03 20.39 6.01
N CYS A 38 12.83 21.43 5.79
CA CYS A 38 13.48 22.20 6.85
C CYS A 38 13.66 23.65 6.42
N SER A 39 13.34 24.59 7.31
CA SER A 39 13.41 26.03 7.01
C SER A 39 14.01 26.77 8.18
N GLU A 40 15.16 27.41 7.97
CA GLU A 40 15.87 28.23 8.95
C GLU A 40 16.86 29.14 8.24
N ARG A 41 17.22 30.27 8.86
CA ARG A 41 18.32 31.10 8.38
C ARG A 41 19.64 30.58 8.94
N CYS A 42 20.48 30.01 8.07
CA CYS A 42 21.84 29.60 8.40
C CYS A 42 22.87 30.48 7.69
N SER A 43 23.78 31.10 8.43
CA SER A 43 24.87 31.89 7.87
C SER A 43 26.12 31.07 7.54
N GLY A 44 26.26 29.87 8.12
CA GLY A 44 27.39 28.98 7.86
C GLY A 44 26.98 27.71 7.12
N VAL A 45 27.63 26.60 7.45
CA VAL A 45 27.52 25.34 6.71
C VAL A 45 26.35 24.53 7.24
N VAL A 46 25.43 24.20 6.34
CA VAL A 46 24.33 23.28 6.60
C VAL A 46 24.74 21.86 6.23
N ARG A 47 24.41 20.90 7.08
CA ARG A 47 24.66 19.48 6.87
C ARG A 47 23.41 18.67 7.16
N TRP A 48 23.12 17.72 6.28
CA TRP A 48 22.19 16.64 6.60
C TRP A 48 22.96 15.38 6.95
N THR A 49 22.58 14.76 8.07
CA THR A 49 23.16 13.51 8.54
C THR A 49 22.04 12.55 8.96
N VAL A 50 22.37 11.27 9.01
CA VAL A 50 21.58 10.33 9.82
C VAL A 50 21.89 10.64 11.30
N PHE A 51 20.87 10.71 12.16
CA PHE A 51 21.01 11.11 13.56
C PHE A 51 22.07 10.30 14.33
N SER A 52 22.15 9.00 14.03
CA SER A 52 23.14 8.08 14.64
C SER A 52 24.55 8.18 14.04
N LYS A 53 24.73 8.89 12.91
CA LYS A 53 25.97 8.98 12.13
C LYS A 53 26.30 10.44 11.78
N ARG A 54 26.37 11.31 12.79
CA ARG A 54 26.60 12.76 12.62
C ARG A 54 27.91 13.14 11.94
N SER A 55 28.93 12.27 12.01
CA SER A 55 30.21 12.50 11.34
C SER A 55 30.22 12.15 9.85
N ASP A 56 29.09 11.71 9.30
CA ASP A 56 28.98 11.15 7.95
C ASP A 56 27.89 11.89 7.14
N PRO A 57 28.20 13.10 6.62
CA PRO A 57 27.23 13.95 5.95
C PRO A 57 26.73 13.32 4.65
N LEU A 58 25.44 13.53 4.37
CA LEU A 58 24.75 13.06 3.17
C LEU A 58 24.76 14.13 2.08
N ALA A 59 24.48 15.36 2.48
CA ALA A 59 24.52 16.54 1.66
C ALA A 59 24.92 17.75 2.51
N GLU A 60 25.54 18.73 1.88
CA GLU A 60 25.94 19.98 2.54
C GLU A 60 25.69 21.19 1.66
N CYS A 61 25.44 22.33 2.28
CA CYS A 61 25.35 23.63 1.61
C CYS A 61 26.06 24.70 2.42
N ASP A 62 26.69 25.63 1.71
CA ASP A 62 27.20 26.88 2.27
C ASP A 62 26.80 28.07 1.39
N GLN A 63 27.33 29.25 1.71
CA GLN A 63 27.03 30.49 0.99
C GLN A 63 27.48 30.49 -0.48
N THR A 64 28.29 29.52 -0.92
CA THR A 64 28.85 29.45 -2.27
C THR A 64 28.26 28.34 -3.13
N SER A 65 27.95 27.18 -2.53
CA SER A 65 27.44 26.03 -3.27
C SER A 65 26.76 25.00 -2.37
N CYS A 66 26.07 24.05 -3.01
CA CYS A 66 25.60 22.82 -2.37
C CYS A 66 26.28 21.62 -3.01
N ARG A 67 26.61 20.62 -2.19
CA ARG A 67 27.22 19.36 -2.62
C ARG A 67 26.42 18.16 -2.12
N SER A 68 26.21 17.20 -2.99
CA SER A 68 25.79 15.85 -2.65
C SER A 68 27.01 15.06 -2.23
N VAL A 69 27.17 14.81 -0.92
CA VAL A 69 28.30 14.01 -0.40
C VAL A 69 28.07 12.54 -0.71
N LYS A 70 26.81 12.09 -0.65
CA LYS A 70 26.39 10.76 -1.06
C LYS A 70 25.36 10.81 -2.18
N GLU A 71 25.41 9.81 -3.04
CA GLU A 71 24.45 9.66 -4.12
C GLU A 71 23.01 9.51 -3.59
N GLY A 72 22.06 10.13 -4.29
CA GLY A 72 20.65 10.11 -3.91
C GLY A 72 20.25 11.13 -2.84
N TYR A 73 21.17 11.97 -2.37
CA TYR A 73 20.92 13.02 -1.38
C TYR A 73 21.29 14.38 -1.95
N GLN A 74 20.33 15.30 -2.04
CA GLN A 74 20.54 16.58 -2.72
C GLN A 74 19.91 17.73 -1.96
N MET A 75 20.56 18.89 -2.02
CA MET A 75 20.01 20.16 -1.57
C MET A 75 20.12 21.16 -2.71
N ILE A 76 19.18 22.10 -2.79
CA ILE A 76 19.13 23.08 -3.89
C ILE A 76 19.70 24.41 -3.39
N TYR A 77 20.82 24.83 -3.97
CA TYR A 77 21.53 26.06 -3.57
C TYR A 77 20.65 27.31 -3.61
N ASN A 78 19.86 27.50 -4.68
CA ASN A 78 18.96 28.64 -4.79
C ASN A 78 17.85 28.66 -3.71
N GLN A 79 17.46 27.49 -3.19
CA GLN A 79 16.50 27.36 -2.09
C GLN A 79 17.19 27.60 -0.74
N TYR A 80 18.40 27.09 -0.56
CA TYR A 80 19.25 27.38 0.60
C TYR A 80 19.43 28.88 0.83
N LEU A 81 19.72 29.66 -0.22
CA LEU A 81 19.85 31.12 -0.13
C LEU A 81 18.58 31.83 0.35
N GLN A 82 17.42 31.18 0.23
CA GLN A 82 16.12 31.68 0.70
C GLN A 82 15.75 31.18 2.10
N GLY A 83 16.65 30.45 2.77
CA GLY A 83 16.43 29.84 4.08
C GLY A 83 15.69 28.49 4.03
N ASN A 84 15.58 27.87 2.85
CA ASN A 84 15.04 26.53 2.71
C ASN A 84 16.20 25.52 2.70
N LEU A 85 16.30 24.77 3.80
CA LEU A 85 17.37 23.81 4.08
C LEU A 85 16.94 22.37 3.76
N SER A 86 15.88 22.18 2.97
CA SER A 86 15.29 20.85 2.78
C SER A 86 16.23 19.88 2.06
N LEU A 87 16.17 18.61 2.46
CA LEU A 87 16.88 17.51 1.81
C LEU A 87 15.97 16.81 0.82
N ILE A 88 16.44 16.61 -0.40
CA ILE A 88 15.80 15.77 -1.40
C ILE A 88 16.50 14.41 -1.36
N ILE A 89 15.71 13.36 -1.12
CA ILE A 89 16.16 11.97 -1.22
C ILE A 89 15.52 11.37 -2.47
N THR A 90 16.33 10.83 -3.38
CA THR A 90 15.86 10.14 -4.59
C THR A 90 16.05 8.63 -4.47
N GLU A 91 15.26 7.86 -5.22
CA GLU A 91 15.27 6.40 -5.18
C GLU A 91 15.15 5.88 -3.73
N ALA A 92 14.16 6.40 -3.00
CA ALA A 92 13.97 6.11 -1.58
C ALA A 92 13.57 4.63 -1.40
N ASP A 93 14.37 3.89 -0.66
CA ASP A 93 14.14 2.49 -0.34
C ASP A 93 14.27 2.23 1.16
N TYR A 94 14.03 0.98 1.59
CA TYR A 94 14.10 0.61 3.00
C TYR A 94 15.50 0.77 3.62
N SER A 95 16.57 0.87 2.83
CA SER A 95 17.92 1.17 3.34
C SER A 95 18.10 2.65 3.69
N LYS A 96 17.30 3.52 3.07
CA LYS A 96 17.29 4.97 3.32
C LYS A 96 16.25 5.38 4.38
N ARG A 97 15.51 4.45 4.98
CA ARG A 97 14.69 4.80 6.15
C ARG A 97 15.61 5.13 7.33
N ASP A 98 15.38 6.26 7.98
CA ASP A 98 16.10 6.61 9.21
C ASP A 98 15.50 7.86 9.86
N TRP A 99 16.05 8.21 11.00
CA TRP A 99 15.99 9.56 11.56
C TRP A 99 17.10 10.42 10.94
N TYR A 100 16.69 11.47 10.25
CA TYR A 100 17.58 12.46 9.65
C TYR A 100 17.61 13.75 10.46
N THR A 101 18.78 14.36 10.55
CA THR A 101 19.00 15.63 11.25
C THR A 101 19.66 16.64 10.31
N CYS A 102 19.09 17.83 10.27
CA CYS A 102 19.68 19.00 9.65
C CYS A 102 20.42 19.81 10.71
N GLU A 103 21.69 20.11 10.47
CA GLU A 103 22.52 20.94 11.34
C GLU A 103 22.96 22.21 10.61
N CYS A 104 23.11 23.32 11.34
CA CYS A 104 23.72 24.56 10.88
C CYS A 104 24.88 24.91 11.81
N ASP A 105 26.12 24.92 11.29
CA ASP A 105 27.35 25.13 12.08
C ASP A 105 27.44 24.27 13.35
N GLY A 106 26.97 23.02 13.25
CA GLY A 106 26.98 22.05 14.35
C GLY A 106 25.84 22.20 15.36
N ARG A 107 24.83 23.03 15.08
CA ARG A 107 23.59 23.10 15.85
C ARG A 107 22.46 22.43 15.08
N ASP A 108 21.75 21.51 15.73
CA ASP A 108 20.54 20.89 15.19
C ASP A 108 19.46 21.92 14.94
N VAL A 109 18.84 21.84 13.77
CA VAL A 109 17.80 22.76 13.28
C VAL A 109 16.48 22.01 13.06
N CYS A 110 16.55 20.86 12.40
CA CYS A 110 15.38 20.05 12.10
C CYS A 110 15.73 18.58 12.28
N ASP A 111 14.75 17.83 12.76
CA ASP A 111 14.76 16.38 12.81
C ASP A 111 13.57 15.86 12.00
N VAL A 112 13.79 14.83 11.18
CA VAL A 112 12.73 14.24 10.36
C VAL A 112 12.92 12.72 10.31
N ARG A 113 11.87 11.97 10.60
CA ARG A 113 11.87 10.51 10.44
C ARG A 113 11.32 10.15 9.06
N LEU A 114 12.12 9.45 8.25
CA LEU A 114 11.68 8.93 6.96
C LEU A 114 11.20 7.50 7.10
N GLN A 115 9.98 7.24 6.63
CA GLN A 115 9.42 5.90 6.44
C GLN A 115 9.15 5.62 4.97
N ILE A 116 9.17 4.34 4.59
CA ILE A 116 8.84 3.89 3.24
C ILE A 116 7.47 3.22 3.26
N LYS A 117 6.62 3.57 2.29
CA LYS A 117 5.29 2.98 2.17
C LYS A 117 5.40 1.47 1.93
N PRO A 118 4.57 0.64 2.59
CA PRO A 118 4.53 -0.77 2.31
C PRO A 118 4.04 -1.05 0.89
N LEU A 119 4.63 -2.06 0.26
CA LEU A 119 4.12 -2.61 -0.99
C LEU A 119 2.80 -3.36 -0.76
N ARG A 120 1.95 -3.35 -1.79
CA ARG A 120 0.66 -4.05 -1.78
C ARG A 120 0.48 -4.79 -3.08
N THR A 121 0.49 -6.12 -3.02
CA THR A 121 0.42 -6.97 -4.22
C THR A 121 -0.78 -7.91 -4.14
N PRO A 122 -1.79 -7.73 -5.00
CA PRO A 122 -2.82 -8.75 -5.18
C PRO A 122 -2.27 -9.92 -5.99
N VAL A 123 -2.49 -11.14 -5.51
CA VAL A 123 -2.02 -12.38 -6.16
C VAL A 123 -3.21 -13.29 -6.42
N GLN A 124 -3.38 -13.74 -7.66
CA GLN A 124 -4.31 -14.80 -8.03
C GLN A 124 -3.51 -16.02 -8.47
N ILE A 125 -3.74 -17.15 -7.82
CA ILE A 125 -2.95 -18.37 -8.00
C ILE A 125 -3.87 -19.61 -8.02
N LYS A 126 -3.47 -20.65 -8.75
CA LYS A 126 -4.24 -21.89 -8.82
C LYS A 126 -3.89 -22.81 -7.66
N PRO A 127 -4.83 -23.67 -7.22
CA PRO A 127 -4.51 -24.74 -6.29
C PRO A 127 -3.37 -25.61 -6.84
N GLY A 128 -2.40 -25.94 -5.98
CA GLY A 128 -1.23 -26.75 -6.31
C GLY A 128 0.01 -25.95 -6.75
N ASP A 129 -0.13 -24.68 -7.11
CA ASP A 129 1.02 -23.82 -7.49
C ASP A 129 1.80 -23.35 -6.24
N SER A 130 2.90 -22.62 -6.46
CA SER A 130 3.72 -22.01 -5.39
C SER A 130 3.46 -20.51 -5.29
N LEU A 131 3.13 -20.02 -4.09
CA LEU A 131 3.12 -18.59 -3.77
C LEU A 131 4.56 -18.13 -3.47
N LEU A 132 4.99 -17.06 -4.13
CA LEU A 132 6.30 -16.44 -3.91
C LEU A 132 6.11 -15.09 -3.22
N MET A 133 6.72 -14.93 -2.05
CA MET A 133 6.71 -13.67 -1.30
C MET A 133 8.13 -13.10 -1.25
N GLU A 134 8.35 -12.00 -1.95
CA GLU A 134 9.62 -11.27 -1.99
C GLU A 134 9.88 -10.58 -0.65
N LEU A 135 11.14 -10.66 -0.20
CA LEU A 135 11.62 -10.04 1.03
C LEU A 135 12.49 -8.84 0.64
N GLU A 136 11.87 -7.66 0.56
CA GLU A 136 12.47 -6.40 0.05
C GLU A 136 13.54 -5.79 0.98
N VAL A 137 13.95 -6.51 2.03
CA VAL A 137 14.91 -6.06 3.04
C VAL A 137 15.83 -7.21 3.43
N SER A 138 17.08 -6.87 3.75
CA SER A 138 18.04 -7.80 4.35
C SER A 138 17.84 -8.00 5.84
N ASP A 139 17.07 -7.10 6.48
CA ASP A 139 16.80 -7.16 7.92
C ASP A 139 15.91 -8.38 8.27
N PRO A 140 15.96 -8.89 9.50
CA PRO A 140 15.13 -10.00 9.93
C PRO A 140 13.64 -9.67 9.86
N VAL A 141 12.87 -10.50 9.16
CA VAL A 141 11.44 -10.31 8.92
C VAL A 141 10.60 -11.43 9.53
N GLN A 142 9.37 -11.11 9.90
CA GLN A 142 8.34 -12.09 10.23
C GLN A 142 7.20 -11.99 9.23
N VAL A 143 6.60 -13.13 8.89
CA VAL A 143 5.43 -13.19 8.03
C VAL A 143 4.21 -13.54 8.88
N ILE A 144 3.21 -12.67 8.84
CA ILE A 144 1.93 -12.85 9.51
C ILE A 144 0.87 -13.18 8.47
N TYR A 145 0.14 -14.27 8.68
CA TYR A 145 -1.02 -14.65 7.91
C TYR A 145 -2.31 -14.22 8.62
N ASN A 146 -3.24 -13.66 7.87
CA ASN A 146 -4.59 -13.37 8.31
C ASN A 146 -5.60 -14.00 7.32
N SER A 147 -6.37 -14.97 7.80
CA SER A 147 -7.37 -15.67 7.01
C SER A 147 -8.51 -14.73 6.64
N SER A 148 -8.91 -14.78 5.37
CA SER A 148 -10.07 -14.03 4.87
C SER A 148 -11.40 -14.72 5.18
N THR A 149 -11.38 -15.99 5.59
CA THR A 149 -12.55 -16.81 5.88
C THR A 149 -12.55 -17.30 7.32
N GLY A 150 -13.28 -16.59 8.19
CA GLY A 150 -13.92 -17.19 9.36
C GLY A 150 -13.16 -17.18 10.69
N SER A 151 -13.13 -16.03 11.36
CA SER A 151 -13.50 -15.93 12.78
C SER A 151 -13.74 -14.46 13.13
N ALA A 152 -14.78 -14.18 13.93
CA ALA A 152 -15.11 -12.84 14.44
C ALA A 152 -14.05 -12.28 15.43
N ASP A 153 -12.90 -12.95 15.51
CA ASP A 153 -11.69 -12.53 16.18
C ASP A 153 -10.57 -12.86 15.18
N GLY A 154 -10.09 -11.84 14.45
CA GLY A 154 -9.18 -12.01 13.31
C GLY A 154 -7.80 -12.47 13.75
N SER A 155 -7.65 -13.76 14.05
CA SER A 155 -6.41 -14.33 14.59
C SER A 155 -5.28 -14.17 13.57
N SER A 156 -4.44 -13.17 13.81
CA SER A 156 -3.21 -12.96 13.06
C SER A 156 -2.21 -14.00 13.51
N VAL A 157 -1.81 -14.88 12.61
CA VAL A 157 -0.91 -15.99 12.91
C VAL A 157 0.46 -15.72 12.30
N GLN A 158 1.49 -15.62 13.13
CA GLN A 158 2.87 -15.66 12.65
C GLN A 158 3.15 -17.05 12.07
N ILE A 159 3.48 -17.11 10.78
CA ILE A 159 3.71 -18.38 10.07
C ILE A 159 5.19 -18.73 9.98
N CYS A 160 6.04 -17.71 9.76
CA CYS A 160 7.48 -17.85 9.60
C CYS A 160 8.23 -16.63 10.13
N THR A 161 9.45 -16.86 10.58
CA THR A 161 10.49 -15.85 10.84
C THR A 161 11.68 -16.14 9.95
N VAL A 162 12.20 -15.09 9.32
CA VAL A 162 13.39 -15.12 8.47
C VAL A 162 14.44 -14.22 9.10
N ASP A 163 15.60 -14.77 9.39
CA ASP A 163 16.76 -14.02 9.93
C ASP A 163 18.00 -14.46 9.17
N GLY A 164 18.47 -13.60 8.25
CA GLY A 164 19.50 -13.93 7.29
C GLY A 164 19.13 -15.16 6.46
N GLU A 165 19.96 -16.21 6.53
CA GLU A 165 19.72 -17.50 5.85
C GLU A 165 18.83 -18.46 6.65
N SER A 166 18.43 -18.09 7.87
CA SER A 166 17.65 -18.97 8.74
C SER A 166 16.15 -18.78 8.52
N LEU A 167 15.42 -19.90 8.35
CA LEU A 167 13.97 -19.93 8.20
C LEU A 167 13.34 -20.79 9.31
N GLN A 168 12.54 -20.16 10.16
CA GLN A 168 11.81 -20.82 11.24
C GLN A 168 10.30 -20.67 10.99
N CYS A 169 9.66 -21.75 10.56
CA CYS A 169 8.22 -21.78 10.30
C CYS A 169 7.49 -22.71 11.27
N LYS A 170 6.20 -22.45 11.47
CA LYS A 170 5.32 -23.39 12.18
C LYS A 170 5.31 -24.77 11.50
N PRO A 171 5.10 -25.87 12.24
CA PRO A 171 5.19 -27.23 11.70
C PRO A 171 4.37 -27.47 10.43
N GLU A 172 3.18 -26.88 10.35
CA GLU A 172 2.26 -26.98 9.21
C GLU A 172 2.82 -26.37 7.90
N TYR A 173 3.69 -25.36 7.99
CA TYR A 173 4.32 -24.72 6.83
C TYR A 173 5.73 -25.24 6.56
N LYS A 174 6.41 -25.81 7.58
CA LYS A 174 7.83 -26.20 7.52
C LYS A 174 8.21 -27.09 6.34
N HIS A 175 7.30 -27.96 5.89
CA HIS A 175 7.56 -28.89 4.79
C HIS A 175 7.31 -28.31 3.39
N ARG A 176 6.67 -27.13 3.33
CA ARG A 176 6.24 -26.48 2.09
C ARG A 176 6.93 -25.14 1.87
N THR A 177 7.79 -24.72 2.81
CA THR A 177 8.54 -23.47 2.72
C THR A 177 10.00 -23.66 2.37
N SER A 178 10.53 -22.77 1.53
CA SER A 178 11.95 -22.67 1.24
C SER A 178 12.36 -21.19 1.12
N LEU A 179 13.63 -20.89 1.43
CA LEU A 179 14.18 -19.54 1.41
C LEU A 179 15.23 -19.43 0.30
N LEU A 180 14.94 -18.61 -0.71
CA LEU A 180 15.86 -18.24 -1.80
C LEU A 180 15.66 -16.76 -2.11
N SER A 181 16.11 -15.84 -1.24
CA SER A 181 15.79 -14.38 -1.25
C SER A 181 14.29 -14.04 -1.29
N VAL A 182 13.45 -15.07 -1.32
CA VAL A 182 12.01 -15.11 -1.52
C VAL A 182 11.52 -16.25 -0.62
N LEU A 183 10.42 -16.01 0.10
CA LEU A 183 9.71 -17.05 0.83
C LEU A 183 8.73 -17.74 -0.11
N GLU A 184 9.03 -18.98 -0.48
CA GLU A 184 8.13 -19.82 -1.29
C GLU A 184 7.18 -20.61 -0.37
N LEU A 185 5.88 -20.58 -0.64
CA LEU A 185 4.87 -21.50 -0.07
C LEU A 185 4.34 -22.41 -1.18
N ARG A 186 4.79 -23.66 -1.19
CA ARG A 186 4.48 -24.65 -2.24
C ARG A 186 3.08 -25.25 -2.10
N GLY A 187 2.47 -25.65 -3.21
CA GLY A 187 1.27 -26.49 -3.21
C GLY A 187 0.06 -25.82 -2.56
N VAL A 188 -0.14 -24.52 -2.81
CA VAL A 188 -1.20 -23.72 -2.18
C VAL A 188 -2.59 -24.31 -2.40
N ASN A 189 -3.51 -24.13 -1.46
CA ASN A 189 -4.90 -24.56 -1.57
C ASN A 189 -5.87 -23.43 -1.22
N GLU A 190 -7.17 -23.64 -1.38
CA GLU A 190 -8.20 -22.60 -1.16
C GLU A 190 -8.14 -21.95 0.23
N SER A 191 -7.77 -22.71 1.27
CA SER A 191 -7.64 -22.21 2.65
C SER A 191 -6.40 -21.34 2.90
N ASP A 192 -5.45 -21.33 1.95
CA ASP A 192 -4.31 -20.42 1.95
C ASP A 192 -4.71 -19.02 1.39
N SER A 193 -5.99 -18.79 1.05
CA SER A 193 -6.48 -17.46 0.64
C SER A 193 -6.58 -16.50 1.82
N GLY A 194 -5.89 -15.38 1.74
CA GLY A 194 -5.90 -14.38 2.80
C GLY A 194 -4.88 -13.28 2.60
N VAL A 195 -4.56 -12.60 3.70
CA VAL A 195 -3.60 -11.50 3.71
C VAL A 195 -2.32 -11.94 4.39
N TYR A 196 -1.22 -11.91 3.65
CA TYR A 196 0.12 -12.17 4.18
C TYR A 196 0.85 -10.83 4.34
N THR A 197 1.35 -10.57 5.54
CA THR A 197 2.04 -9.33 5.88
C THR A 197 3.47 -9.64 6.27
N VAL A 198 4.43 -9.11 5.52
CA VAL A 198 5.86 -9.14 5.82
C VAL A 198 6.18 -7.93 6.70
N ILE A 199 6.71 -8.19 7.89
CA ILE A 199 7.03 -7.17 8.89
C ILE A 199 8.51 -7.26 9.22
N ASP A 200 9.20 -6.14 9.13
CA ASP A 200 10.56 -6.01 9.66
C ASP A 200 10.51 -6.00 11.20
N THR A 201 11.23 -6.93 11.79
CA THR A 201 11.25 -7.16 13.23
C THR A 201 12.13 -6.16 13.99
N ILE A 202 13.09 -5.51 13.34
CA ILE A 202 13.97 -4.52 13.96
C ILE A 202 13.23 -3.19 14.09
N ASN A 203 12.74 -2.65 12.98
CA ASN A 203 12.11 -1.32 12.98
C ASN A 203 10.60 -1.39 13.27
N LYS A 204 10.02 -2.59 13.36
CA LYS A 204 8.59 -2.84 13.62
C LYS A 204 7.69 -2.22 12.54
N GLU A 205 8.12 -2.28 11.28
CA GLU A 205 7.43 -1.68 10.14
C GLU A 205 6.91 -2.75 9.18
N VAL A 206 5.75 -2.48 8.57
CA VAL A 206 5.20 -3.32 7.51
C VAL A 206 5.94 -3.02 6.22
N ILE A 207 6.46 -4.06 5.59
CA ILE A 207 7.25 -3.98 4.34
C ILE A 207 6.35 -4.31 3.15
N HIS A 208 5.63 -5.43 3.22
CA HIS A 208 4.84 -5.91 2.08
C HIS A 208 3.56 -6.58 2.55
N ILE A 209 2.47 -6.27 1.88
CA ILE A 209 1.16 -6.89 2.06
C ILE A 209 0.76 -7.61 0.78
N TYR A 210 0.60 -8.93 0.85
CA TYR A 210 0.07 -9.76 -0.22
C TYR A 210 -1.40 -10.06 0.05
N THR A 211 -2.27 -9.79 -0.91
CA THR A 211 -3.67 -10.21 -0.88
C THR A 211 -3.84 -11.39 -1.83
N VAL A 212 -3.88 -12.59 -1.27
CA VAL A 212 -3.83 -13.85 -2.03
C VAL A 212 -5.23 -14.43 -2.18
N ILE A 213 -5.58 -14.76 -3.42
CA ILE A 213 -6.82 -15.44 -3.78
C ILE A 213 -6.44 -16.73 -4.51
N VAL A 214 -6.68 -17.87 -3.86
CA VAL A 214 -6.45 -19.19 -4.46
C VAL A 214 -7.76 -19.69 -5.05
N THR A 215 -7.85 -19.73 -6.38
CA THR A 215 -9.07 -20.17 -7.08
C THR A 215 -8.73 -21.00 -8.31
N ASP A 216 -9.53 -22.03 -8.57
CA ASP A 216 -9.45 -22.74 -9.84
C ASP A 216 -10.08 -21.88 -10.95
N VAL A 217 -9.25 -21.46 -11.90
CA VAL A 217 -9.66 -20.66 -13.07
C VAL A 217 -10.74 -21.38 -13.88
N GLN A 218 -10.91 -22.70 -13.76
CA GLN A 218 -12.03 -23.41 -14.39
C GLN A 218 -13.41 -22.86 -14.00
N GLN A 219 -13.62 -22.36 -12.77
CA GLN A 219 -14.91 -21.77 -12.39
C GLN A 219 -15.20 -20.46 -13.12
N SER A 220 -14.17 -19.69 -13.49
CA SER A 220 -14.32 -18.43 -14.25
C SER A 220 -14.87 -18.66 -15.66
N TRP A 221 -14.38 -19.70 -16.36
CA TRP A 221 -14.90 -20.07 -17.68
C TRP A 221 -16.28 -20.72 -17.59
N ILE A 222 -16.59 -21.45 -16.52
CA ILE A 222 -17.92 -22.06 -16.32
C ILE A 222 -19.00 -20.96 -16.20
N TRP A 223 -18.73 -19.87 -15.48
CA TRP A 223 -19.65 -18.72 -15.43
C TRP A 223 -19.72 -17.96 -16.76
N LYS A 224 -18.60 -17.82 -17.48
CA LYS A 224 -18.58 -17.16 -18.79
C LYS A 224 -19.33 -17.97 -19.85
N ASP A 225 -19.12 -19.28 -19.90
CA ASP A 225 -19.84 -20.21 -20.78
C ASP A 225 -21.32 -20.35 -20.37
N GLY A 226 -21.62 -20.29 -19.07
CA GLY A 226 -22.98 -20.29 -18.55
C GLY A 226 -23.73 -19.02 -18.91
N TYR A 227 -23.08 -17.86 -18.78
CA TYR A 227 -23.61 -16.55 -19.17
C TYR A 227 -23.78 -16.44 -20.69
N GLU A 228 -22.78 -16.85 -21.47
CA GLU A 228 -22.86 -16.84 -22.93
C GLU A 228 -23.85 -17.88 -23.47
N ARG A 229 -23.96 -19.08 -22.85
CA ARG A 229 -25.03 -20.05 -23.18
C ARG A 229 -26.39 -19.51 -22.79
N GLY A 230 -26.53 -18.86 -21.64
CA GLY A 230 -27.79 -18.21 -21.22
C GLY A 230 -28.21 -17.10 -22.18
N TYR A 231 -27.27 -16.25 -22.59
CA TYR A 231 -27.50 -15.18 -23.56
C TYR A 231 -27.86 -15.73 -24.96
N ARG A 232 -27.11 -16.74 -25.44
CA ARG A 232 -27.34 -17.36 -26.76
C ARG A 232 -28.61 -18.22 -26.78
N ALA A 233 -28.95 -18.89 -25.69
CA ALA A 233 -30.21 -19.61 -25.53
C ALA A 233 -31.37 -18.63 -25.46
N GLY A 234 -31.27 -17.54 -24.69
CA GLY A 234 -32.29 -16.48 -24.63
C GLY A 234 -32.57 -15.81 -25.98
N TYR A 235 -31.56 -15.63 -26.83
CA TYR A 235 -31.76 -15.17 -28.21
C TYR A 235 -32.38 -16.25 -29.11
N ARG A 236 -31.99 -17.53 -28.98
CA ARG A 236 -32.56 -18.62 -29.78
C ARG A 236 -34.00 -18.98 -29.39
N THR A 237 -34.32 -19.04 -28.10
CA THR A 237 -35.69 -19.23 -27.63
C THR A 237 -36.49 -17.94 -27.77
N GLY A 238 -35.90 -16.76 -27.59
CA GLY A 238 -36.52 -15.48 -27.90
C GLY A 238 -36.91 -15.30 -29.38
N LEU A 239 -36.17 -15.89 -30.33
CA LEU A 239 -36.55 -15.92 -31.74
C LEU A 239 -37.52 -17.07 -32.09
N ALA A 240 -37.44 -18.21 -31.39
CA ALA A 240 -38.29 -19.38 -31.64
C ALA A 240 -39.68 -19.30 -30.97
N THR A 241 -39.84 -18.53 -29.89
CA THR A 241 -41.15 -18.26 -29.27
C THR A 241 -41.56 -16.78 -29.31
N GLY A 242 -40.65 -15.84 -29.60
CA GLY A 242 -40.97 -14.43 -29.83
C GLY A 242 -41.21 -14.04 -31.30
N GLY A 243 -41.04 -14.96 -32.25
CA GLY A 243 -41.25 -14.72 -33.69
C GLY A 243 -42.63 -15.07 -34.24
N ALA A 244 -43.51 -15.70 -33.45
CA ALA A 244 -44.87 -16.08 -33.89
C ALA A 244 -46.01 -15.56 -32.99
N GLY A 245 -45.71 -14.95 -31.84
CA GLY A 245 -46.73 -14.47 -30.89
C GLY A 245 -46.88 -12.94 -30.76
N PHE A 246 -45.87 -12.16 -31.15
CA PHE A 246 -45.89 -10.70 -30.94
C PHE A 246 -45.93 -9.86 -32.22
N GLY A 247 -45.73 -10.46 -33.40
CA GLY A 247 -45.87 -9.78 -34.70
C GLY A 247 -47.32 -9.61 -35.17
N ILE A 248 -48.26 -10.41 -34.65
CA ILE A 248 -49.69 -10.36 -35.07
C ILE A 248 -50.53 -9.49 -34.12
N SER A 249 -50.13 -9.38 -32.84
CA SER A 249 -50.84 -8.53 -31.86
C SER A 249 -50.66 -7.03 -32.10
N PHE A 250 -49.59 -6.59 -32.78
CA PHE A 250 -49.41 -5.17 -33.14
C PHE A 250 -50.08 -4.77 -34.46
N LEU A 251 -50.37 -5.71 -35.38
CA LEU A 251 -51.12 -5.41 -36.61
C LEU A 251 -52.64 -5.35 -36.38
N VAL A 252 -53.17 -6.10 -35.39
CA VAL A 252 -54.61 -6.05 -35.05
C VAL A 252 -54.95 -4.83 -34.19
N LEU A 253 -54.09 -4.44 -33.24
CA LEU A 253 -54.30 -3.21 -32.44
C LEU A 253 -54.10 -1.93 -33.27
N GLY A 254 -53.17 -1.93 -34.24
CA GLY A 254 -52.99 -0.82 -35.17
C GLY A 254 -54.22 -0.55 -36.05
N PHE A 255 -54.92 -1.60 -36.48
CA PHE A 255 -56.17 -1.46 -37.26
C PHE A 255 -57.35 -0.96 -36.41
N ILE A 256 -57.45 -1.37 -35.14
CA ILE A 256 -58.54 -0.94 -34.24
C ILE A 256 -58.37 0.53 -33.83
N PHE A 257 -57.14 0.99 -33.53
CA PHE A 257 -56.90 2.40 -33.21
C PHE A 257 -56.95 3.31 -34.45
N GLY A 258 -56.58 2.82 -35.63
CA GLY A 258 -56.71 3.55 -36.90
C GLY A 258 -58.17 3.77 -37.32
N TRP A 259 -59.05 2.78 -37.12
CA TRP A 259 -60.48 2.91 -37.46
C TRP A 259 -61.23 3.86 -36.51
N CYS A 260 -60.87 3.89 -35.22
CA CYS A 260 -61.43 4.82 -34.24
C CYS A 260 -61.00 6.29 -34.46
N ALA A 261 -59.83 6.52 -35.07
CA ALA A 261 -59.35 7.87 -35.39
C ALA A 261 -59.97 8.44 -36.69
N TRP A 262 -60.33 7.59 -37.66
CA TRP A 262 -61.01 8.03 -38.88
C TRP A 262 -62.51 8.31 -38.66
N SER A 263 -63.20 7.53 -37.84
CA SER A 263 -64.64 7.72 -37.58
C SER A 263 -64.97 8.98 -36.77
N ARG A 264 -64.04 9.51 -35.96
CA ARG A 264 -64.21 10.80 -35.25
C ARG A 264 -63.92 12.03 -36.09
N ARG A 265 -63.32 11.91 -37.28
CA ARG A 265 -63.02 13.06 -38.17
C ARG A 265 -64.12 13.35 -39.19
N ILE A 266 -65.11 12.46 -39.33
CA ILE A 266 -66.23 12.63 -40.28
C ILE A 266 -67.48 13.23 -39.61
N HIS A 267 -67.53 13.28 -38.26
CA HIS A 267 -68.69 13.80 -37.52
C HIS A 267 -68.58 15.26 -37.02
N PHE A 268 -67.52 16.00 -37.37
CA PHE A 268 -67.34 17.41 -37.02
C PHE A 268 -67.24 18.34 -38.24
N SER A 269 -67.74 17.89 -39.40
CA SER A 269 -67.83 18.71 -40.63
C SER A 269 -69.17 18.49 -41.35
N ARG A 270 -70.28 18.43 -40.59
CA ARG A 270 -71.61 18.71 -41.11
C ARG A 270 -72.61 18.94 -39.97
N ASN A 271 -73.11 20.17 -39.93
CA ASN A 271 -74.05 20.82 -38.99
C ASN A 271 -73.41 21.43 -37.75
#